data_AF-A0A5J4UCW7-F1
#
_entry.id   AF-A0A5J4UCW7-F1
#
_cell.length_a   1.000
_cell.length_b   1.000
_cell.length_c   1.000
_cell.angle_alpha   90.00
_cell.angle_beta   90.00
_cell.angle_gamma   90.00
#
_symmetry.space_group_name_H-M   'P 1'
#
loop_
_entity.id
_entity.type
_entity.pdbx_description
1 polymer ?
#
loop_
_entity_poly.entity_id
_entity_poly.type
_entity_poly.pdbx_seq_one_letter_code
_entity_poly.pdbx_strand_id
1 'polypeptide(L)'
;MFTANTAGRKLYDNAIPVNYYIPPTSLPAQFVETEAEIREQKKRWAEFAAYMSKPFNYNSMFNQQLRELDALGAINLERTTRDQIPVLQINYCCAMFINPYEGEQHSLGSEPLSDALIMARLFIERKYRVFYFCDASPVHQVLEVVN
;
A
#
# COMPACT_ATOMS: atom_id res chain seq x y z
N MET A 1 36.83 2.70 -17.79
CA MET A 1 36.73 3.49 -16.54
C MET A 1 35.26 3.75 -16.27
N PHE A 2 34.67 3.08 -15.26
CA PHE A 2 33.29 3.33 -14.84
C PHE A 2 33.32 4.28 -13.64
N THR A 3 32.78 5.49 -13.81
CA THR A 3 32.59 6.45 -12.71
C THR A 3 31.37 5.99 -11.90
N ALA A 4 31.62 5.45 -10.70
CA ALA A 4 30.57 5.00 -9.79
C ALA A 4 29.75 6.20 -9.29
N ASN A 5 28.45 6.17 -9.55
CA ASN A 5 27.47 7.14 -9.07
C ASN A 5 27.27 6.95 -7.55
N THR A 6 27.96 7.75 -6.74
CA THR A 6 27.95 7.65 -5.26
C THR A 6 26.73 8.31 -4.59
N ALA A 7 25.71 8.73 -5.36
CA ALA A 7 24.69 9.67 -4.92
C ALA A 7 23.61 9.11 -3.95
N GLY A 8 23.50 7.79 -3.76
CA GLY A 8 22.51 7.20 -2.84
C GLY A 8 22.99 7.03 -1.39
N ARG A 9 24.29 7.23 -1.13
CA ARG A 9 24.99 6.58 0.00
C ARG A 9 24.77 7.20 1.39
N LYS A 10 24.21 8.41 1.49
CA LYS A 10 24.08 9.15 2.77
C LYS A 10 22.73 9.81 3.02
N LEU A 11 21.76 9.72 2.11
CA LEU A 11 20.54 10.50 2.26
C LEU A 11 19.56 9.92 3.30
N TYR A 12 19.63 8.61 3.59
CA TYR A 12 18.54 7.91 4.31
C TYR A 12 18.92 7.07 5.52
N ASP A 13 20.17 6.62 5.70
CA ASP A 13 20.55 5.84 6.90
C ASP A 13 22.08 5.90 7.18
N ASN A 14 22.44 6.34 8.39
CA ASN A 14 23.83 6.45 8.84
C ASN A 14 24.38 5.15 9.47
N ALA A 15 23.53 4.15 9.71
CA ALA A 15 23.91 2.89 10.35
C ALA A 15 24.55 1.88 9.39
N ILE A 16 24.51 2.12 8.08
CA ILE A 16 25.00 1.17 7.08
C ILE A 16 26.53 1.28 6.92
N PRO A 17 27.29 0.19 7.11
CA PRO A 17 28.74 0.17 6.91
C PRO A 17 29.14 0.56 5.48
N VAL A 18 30.24 1.30 5.36
CA VAL A 18 30.75 1.83 4.09
C VAL A 18 30.98 0.73 3.04
N ASN A 19 31.25 -0.50 3.47
CA ASN A 19 31.58 -1.65 2.62
C ASN A 19 30.36 -2.50 2.21
N TYR A 20 29.13 -2.14 2.58
CA TYR A 20 27.94 -2.89 2.18
C TYR A 20 27.51 -2.51 0.76
N TYR A 21 27.45 -3.49 -0.14
CA TYR A 21 26.94 -3.30 -1.50
C TYR A 21 25.41 -3.28 -1.46
N ILE A 22 24.83 -2.09 -1.62
CA ILE A 22 23.40 -1.93 -1.85
C ILE A 22 23.21 -1.91 -3.37
N PRO A 23 22.43 -2.82 -3.97
CA PRO A 23 22.14 -2.74 -5.39
C PRO A 23 21.50 -1.38 -5.71
N PRO A 24 21.84 -0.73 -6.83
CA PRO A 24 21.26 0.56 -7.19
C PRO A 24 19.74 0.44 -7.25
N THR A 25 19.03 1.16 -6.37
CA THR A 25 17.56 1.23 -6.34
C THR A 25 16.97 2.08 -7.47
N SER A 26 17.82 2.74 -8.25
CA SER A 26 17.44 3.39 -9.49
C SER A 26 17.23 2.33 -10.58
N LEU A 27 16.06 1.70 -10.57
CA LEU A 27 15.45 1.20 -11.80
C LEU A 27 15.49 2.36 -12.82
N PRO A 28 15.86 2.13 -14.09
CA PRO A 28 15.73 3.18 -15.10
C PRO A 28 14.29 3.68 -15.05
N ALA A 29 14.10 4.98 -14.82
CA ALA A 29 12.78 5.58 -14.93
C ALA A 29 12.32 5.39 -16.38
N GLN A 30 11.54 4.34 -16.64
CA GLN A 30 11.05 4.02 -17.98
C GLN A 30 10.14 5.13 -18.52
N PHE A 31 9.72 6.07 -17.67
CA PHE A 31 8.88 7.20 -18.00
C PHE A 31 9.42 8.47 -17.33
N VAL A 32 9.81 9.45 -18.13
CA VAL A 32 9.97 10.84 -17.66
C VAL A 32 8.59 11.46 -17.73
N GLU A 33 7.85 11.41 -16.63
CA GLU A 33 6.51 11.98 -16.55
C GLU A 33 6.58 13.51 -16.64
N THR A 34 5.82 14.09 -17.56
CA THR A 34 5.67 15.55 -17.66
C THR A 34 4.88 16.10 -16.48
N GLU A 35 5.07 17.37 -16.10
CA GLU A 35 4.31 17.98 -15.00
C GLU A 35 2.78 17.93 -15.21
N ALA A 36 2.35 17.93 -16.48
CA ALA A 36 0.94 17.78 -16.86
C ALA A 36 0.42 16.37 -16.54
N GLU A 37 1.18 15.33 -16.87
CA GLU A 37 0.83 13.93 -16.56
C GLU A 37 0.76 13.69 -15.06
N ILE A 38 1.74 14.19 -14.29
CA ILE A 38 1.73 14.09 -12.81
C ILE A 38 0.46 14.72 -12.22
N ARG A 39 0.02 15.86 -12.76
CA ARG A 39 -1.20 16.54 -12.30
C ARG A 39 -2.45 15.72 -12.60
N GLU A 40 -2.51 15.14 -13.79
CA GLU A 40 -3.64 14.33 -14.21
C GLU A 40 -3.72 13.01 -13.43
N GLN A 41 -2.58 12.36 -13.18
CA GLN A 41 -2.53 11.17 -12.34
C GLN A 41 -2.93 11.46 -10.89
N LYS A 42 -2.49 12.60 -10.31
CA LYS A 42 -2.95 13.04 -8.98
C LYS A 42 -4.47 13.20 -8.92
N LYS A 43 -5.08 13.73 -9.99
CA LYS A 43 -6.53 13.86 -10.10
C LYS A 43 -7.20 12.49 -10.14
N ARG A 44 -6.74 11.57 -10.99
CA ARG A 44 -7.27 10.19 -11.07
C ARG A 44 -7.17 9.47 -9.73
N TRP A 45 -6.07 9.66 -9.01
CA TRP A 45 -5.89 9.10 -7.67
C TRP A 45 -6.83 9.70 -6.62
N ALA A 46 -7.06 11.01 -6.66
CA ALA A 46 -8.01 11.66 -5.76
C ALA A 46 -9.44 11.17 -6.01
N GLU A 47 -9.82 11.02 -7.28
CA GLU A 47 -11.12 10.46 -7.68
C GLU A 47 -11.27 9.01 -7.23
N PHE A 48 -10.23 8.19 -7.42
CA PHE A 48 -10.20 6.81 -6.97
C PHE A 48 -10.33 6.70 -5.44
N ALA A 49 -9.54 7.49 -4.69
CA ALA A 49 -9.61 7.50 -3.24
C ALA A 49 -10.99 7.93 -2.73
N ALA A 50 -11.59 8.96 -3.35
CA ALA A 50 -12.94 9.43 -3.00
C ALA A 50 -14.03 8.39 -3.34
N TYR A 51 -13.83 7.59 -4.38
CA TYR A 51 -14.71 6.48 -4.69
C TYR A 51 -14.60 5.37 -3.63
N MET A 52 -13.37 5.01 -3.26
CA MET A 52 -13.10 3.95 -2.29
C MET A 52 -13.55 4.29 -0.87
N SER A 53 -13.51 5.58 -0.48
CA SER A 53 -14.00 6.06 0.81
C SER A 53 -15.53 6.09 0.94
N LYS A 54 -16.29 5.80 -0.11
CA LYS A 54 -17.75 5.71 -0.02
C LYS A 54 -18.14 4.56 0.91
N PRO A 55 -19.21 4.71 1.70
CA PRO A 55 -19.68 3.65 2.58
C PRO A 55 -19.93 2.36 1.79
N PHE A 56 -19.25 1.30 2.17
CA PHE A 56 -19.45 -0.04 1.65
C PHE A 56 -20.02 -0.93 2.75
N ASN A 57 -20.86 -1.89 2.38
CA ASN A 57 -21.42 -2.83 3.34
C ASN A 57 -20.69 -4.18 3.19
N TYR A 58 -19.79 -4.46 4.12
CA TYR A 58 -19.06 -5.73 4.14
C TYR A 58 -19.95 -6.85 4.68
N ASN A 59 -19.93 -8.00 4.01
CA ASN A 59 -20.53 -9.23 4.51
C ASN A 59 -19.57 -9.92 5.49
N SER A 60 -19.26 -9.25 6.59
CA SER A 60 -18.32 -9.67 7.63
C SER A 60 -18.85 -9.24 9.00
N MET A 61 -18.59 -10.02 10.04
CA MET A 61 -18.84 -9.63 11.43
C MET A 61 -18.03 -8.40 11.86
N PHE A 62 -16.94 -8.09 11.15
CA PHE A 62 -16.06 -6.96 11.37
C PHE A 62 -16.38 -5.75 10.48
N ASN A 63 -17.58 -5.70 9.90
CA ASN A 63 -18.04 -4.63 8.99
C ASN A 63 -17.80 -3.22 9.56
N GLN A 64 -17.97 -3.01 10.87
CA GLN A 64 -17.73 -1.71 11.48
C GLN A 64 -16.27 -1.28 11.33
N GLN A 65 -15.32 -2.12 11.73
CA GLN A 65 -13.88 -1.82 11.68
C GLN A 65 -13.39 -1.66 10.22
N LEU A 66 -13.91 -2.47 9.30
CA LEU A 66 -13.60 -2.34 7.87
C LEU A 66 -14.09 -1.00 7.30
N ARG A 67 -15.28 -0.54 7.70
CA ARG A 67 -15.78 0.78 7.33
C ARG A 67 -14.97 1.91 7.96
N GLU A 68 -14.46 1.71 9.17
CA GLU A 68 -13.56 2.67 9.81
C GLU A 68 -12.22 2.79 9.05
N LEU A 69 -11.66 1.68 8.55
CA LEU A 69 -10.47 1.69 7.69
C LEU A 69 -10.73 2.48 6.39
N ASP A 70 -11.87 2.24 5.74
CA ASP A 70 -12.26 2.96 4.53
C ASP A 70 -12.42 4.47 4.80
N ALA A 71 -13.00 4.83 5.96
CA ALA A 71 -13.19 6.22 6.38
C ALA A 71 -11.87 6.94 6.67
N LEU A 72 -10.82 6.22 7.09
CA LEU A 72 -9.47 6.78 7.20
C LEU A 72 -8.83 7.05 5.83
N GLY A 73 -9.37 6.48 4.75
CA GLY A 73 -8.80 6.54 3.42
C GLY A 73 -7.86 5.39 3.09
N ALA A 74 -7.91 4.30 3.87
CA ALA A 74 -7.30 3.04 3.49
C ALA A 74 -8.10 2.40 2.35
N ILE A 75 -7.42 1.78 1.41
CA ILE A 75 -8.03 1.23 0.19
C ILE A 75 -8.10 -0.29 0.33
N ASN A 76 -9.31 -0.83 0.38
CA ASN A 76 -9.52 -2.27 0.31
C ASN A 76 -9.26 -2.77 -1.12
N LEU A 77 -8.30 -3.67 -1.27
CA LEU A 77 -7.93 -4.21 -2.58
C LEU A 77 -8.89 -5.28 -3.10
N GLU A 78 -9.75 -5.87 -2.27
CA GLU A 78 -10.79 -6.82 -2.72
C GLU A 78 -11.94 -6.14 -3.47
N ARG A 79 -12.13 -4.85 -3.20
CA ARG A 79 -13.19 -4.04 -3.79
C ARG A 79 -12.83 -3.46 -5.16
N THR A 80 -11.60 -3.69 -5.62
CA THR A 80 -11.09 -3.12 -6.87
C THR A 80 -10.33 -4.15 -7.68
N THR A 81 -10.24 -3.93 -8.99
CA THR A 81 -9.39 -4.73 -9.87
C THR A 81 -8.12 -3.96 -10.21
N ARG A 82 -7.07 -4.66 -10.64
CA ARG A 82 -5.80 -4.04 -11.06
C ARG A 82 -5.99 -2.94 -12.10
N ASP A 83 -6.93 -3.11 -13.03
CA ASP A 83 -7.23 -2.15 -14.10
C ASP A 83 -7.85 -0.84 -13.60
N GLN A 84 -8.48 -0.86 -12.42
CA GLN A 84 -9.10 0.31 -11.81
C GLN A 84 -8.10 1.14 -10.98
N ILE A 85 -6.98 0.52 -10.57
CA ILE A 85 -5.94 1.19 -9.79
C ILE A 85 -5.15 2.10 -10.74
N PRO A 86 -5.14 3.43 -10.52
CA PRO A 86 -4.46 4.33 -11.44
C PRO A 86 -2.94 4.06 -11.48
N VAL A 87 -2.39 3.94 -12.68
CA VAL A 87 -0.94 3.75 -12.90
C VAL A 87 -0.20 5.05 -12.51
N LEU A 88 0.43 5.05 -11.34
CA LEU A 88 1.32 6.10 -10.85
C LEU A 88 2.46 5.43 -10.08
N GLN A 89 3.67 6.00 -10.14
CA GLN A 89 4.68 5.71 -9.13
C GLN A 89 4.20 6.15 -7.74
N ILE A 90 3.83 5.18 -6.91
CA ILE A 90 3.53 5.43 -5.50
C ILE A 90 4.86 5.51 -4.75
N ASN A 91 5.31 6.71 -4.41
CA ASN A 91 6.58 6.94 -3.71
C ASN A 91 6.63 6.27 -2.33
N TYR A 92 5.49 6.22 -1.62
CA TYR A 92 5.37 5.63 -0.29
C TYR A 92 4.03 4.89 -0.17
N CYS A 93 4.09 3.56 -0.13
CA CYS A 93 2.94 2.69 0.05
C CYS A 93 3.12 1.77 1.26
N CYS A 94 2.01 1.40 1.87
CA CYS A 94 1.92 0.37 2.90
C CYS A 94 0.80 -0.58 2.46
N ALA A 95 1.14 -1.86 2.30
CA ALA A 95 0.15 -2.91 2.08
C ALA A 95 0.01 -3.69 3.40
N MET A 96 -1.21 -3.78 3.91
CA MET A 96 -1.54 -4.50 5.14
C MET A 96 -2.33 -5.76 4.81
N PHE A 97 -1.91 -6.89 5.37
CA PHE A 97 -2.65 -8.14 5.30
C PHE A 97 -3.19 -8.42 6.70
N ILE A 98 -4.49 -8.29 6.85
CA ILE A 98 -5.19 -8.37 8.14
C ILE A 98 -5.91 -9.71 8.16
N ASN A 99 -5.49 -10.62 9.03
CA ASN A 99 -6.01 -11.99 9.03
C ASN A 99 -6.64 -12.33 10.39
N PRO A 100 -7.88 -11.87 10.66
CA PRO A 100 -8.66 -12.31 11.81
C PRO A 100 -9.12 -13.79 11.73
N TYR A 101 -9.03 -14.41 10.55
CA TYR A 101 -9.52 -15.75 10.24
C TYR A 101 -11.00 -15.87 10.60
N GLU A 102 -11.84 -15.00 10.04
CA GLU A 102 -13.27 -14.97 10.31
C GLU A 102 -13.91 -16.33 9.95
N GLY A 103 -14.67 -16.90 10.89
CA GLY A 103 -15.38 -18.16 10.67
C GLY A 103 -14.54 -19.44 10.79
N GLU A 104 -13.22 -19.32 11.02
CA GLU A 104 -12.33 -20.47 11.25
C GLU A 104 -12.28 -20.90 12.73
N GLN A 105 -11.92 -22.16 12.99
CA GLN A 105 -11.81 -22.69 14.37
C GLN A 105 -10.77 -21.94 15.22
N HIS A 106 -9.77 -21.34 14.58
CA HIS A 106 -8.70 -20.57 15.20
C HIS A 106 -8.81 -19.07 14.89
N SER A 107 -10.03 -18.52 14.88
CA SER A 107 -10.23 -17.08 14.72
C SER A 107 -9.50 -16.29 15.81
N LEU A 108 -8.85 -15.21 15.39
CA LEU A 108 -8.12 -14.28 16.25
C LEU A 108 -8.99 -13.11 16.74
N GLY A 109 -10.30 -13.14 16.47
CA GLY A 109 -11.21 -12.08 16.89
C GLY A 109 -10.99 -10.76 16.15
N SER A 110 -11.32 -9.66 16.81
CA SER A 110 -11.25 -8.31 16.23
C SER A 110 -9.91 -7.62 16.45
N GLU A 111 -9.03 -8.21 17.25
CA GLU A 111 -7.74 -7.68 17.64
C GLU A 111 -6.86 -7.32 16.42
N PRO A 112 -6.75 -8.17 15.36
CA PRO A 112 -5.98 -7.82 14.17
C PRO A 112 -6.54 -6.59 13.43
N LEU A 113 -7.85 -6.39 13.41
CA LEU A 113 -8.44 -5.19 12.80
C LEU A 113 -8.21 -3.94 13.65
N SER A 114 -8.24 -4.06 14.97
CA SER A 114 -7.90 -2.96 15.87
C SER A 114 -6.45 -2.51 15.68
N ASP A 115 -5.51 -3.44 15.57
CA ASP A 115 -4.11 -3.13 15.28
C ASP A 115 -3.96 -2.49 13.90
N ALA A 116 -4.68 -3.01 12.89
CA ALA A 116 -4.68 -2.45 11.55
C ALA A 116 -5.21 -1.00 11.50
N LEU A 117 -6.24 -0.67 12.29
CA LEU A 117 -6.75 0.71 12.39
C LEU A 117 -5.70 1.68 12.93
N ILE A 118 -4.94 1.26 13.96
CA ILE A 118 -3.85 2.06 14.53
C ILE A 118 -2.74 2.25 13.50
N MET A 119 -2.34 1.16 12.82
CA MET A 119 -1.30 1.18 11.80
C MET A 119 -1.70 2.03 10.60
N ALA A 120 -2.94 1.90 10.11
CA ALA A 120 -3.48 2.71 9.03
C ALA A 120 -3.37 4.21 9.35
N ARG A 121 -3.82 4.61 10.55
CA ARG A 121 -3.75 6.00 11.01
C ARG A 121 -2.31 6.51 10.98
N LEU A 122 -1.38 5.75 11.54
CA LEU A 122 0.04 6.12 11.59
C LEU A 122 0.65 6.32 10.20
N PHE A 123 0.38 5.42 9.26
CA PHE A 123 0.92 5.49 7.91
C PHE A 123 0.27 6.61 7.09
N ILE A 124 -1.03 6.82 7.22
CA ILE A 124 -1.75 7.90 6.54
C ILE A 124 -1.27 9.27 7.04
N GLU A 125 -1.03 9.43 8.34
CA GLU A 125 -0.43 10.64 8.92
C GLU A 125 0.96 10.93 8.32
N ARG A 126 1.75 9.88 8.08
CA ARG A 126 3.05 9.93 7.40
C ARG A 126 2.97 10.07 5.87
N LYS A 127 1.77 10.29 5.32
CA LYS A 127 1.50 10.47 3.89
C LYS A 127 1.74 9.22 3.04
N TYR A 128 1.74 8.04 3.65
CA TYR A 128 1.72 6.78 2.91
C TYR A 128 0.32 6.54 2.35
N ARG A 129 0.27 5.88 1.20
CA ARG A 129 -0.95 5.23 0.73
C ARG A 129 -1.09 3.87 1.41
N VAL A 130 -2.21 3.65 2.08
CA VAL A 130 -2.47 2.41 2.79
C VAL A 130 -3.45 1.58 1.97
N PHE A 131 -3.00 0.38 1.58
CA PHE A 131 -3.80 -0.64 0.96
C PHE A 131 -4.00 -1.77 1.95
N TYR A 132 -5.13 -2.45 1.91
CA TYR A 132 -5.34 -3.61 2.78
C TYR A 132 -6.13 -4.73 2.12
N PHE A 133 -5.88 -5.93 2.61
CA PHE A 133 -6.69 -7.13 2.42
C PHE A 133 -7.12 -7.65 3.79
N CYS A 134 -8.36 -8.15 3.88
CA CYS A 134 -8.88 -8.79 5.07
C CYS A 134 -9.07 -10.29 4.76
N ASP A 135 -8.55 -11.18 5.60
CA ASP A 135 -8.57 -12.63 5.41
C ASP A 135 -8.02 -13.07 4.05
N ALA A 136 -6.82 -12.59 3.74
CA ALA A 136 -6.13 -12.94 2.51
C ALA A 136 -5.78 -14.44 2.51
N SER A 137 -6.50 -15.22 1.69
CA SER A 137 -6.15 -16.63 1.46
C SER A 137 -4.77 -16.77 0.77
N PRO A 138 -4.07 -17.91 0.91
CA PRO A 138 -2.82 -18.16 0.19
C PRO A 138 -2.95 -18.01 -1.33
N VAL A 139 -4.14 -18.25 -1.90
CA VAL A 139 -4.41 -18.02 -3.33
C VAL A 139 -4.43 -16.52 -3.66
N HIS A 140 -4.92 -15.68 -2.74
CA HIS A 140 -4.92 -14.22 -2.87
C HIS A 140 -3.53 -13.61 -2.62
N GLN A 141 -2.69 -14.22 -1.79
CA GLN A 141 -1.33 -13.77 -1.50
C GLN A 141 -0.32 -14.04 -2.63
N VAL A 142 -0.68 -14.84 -3.64
CA VAL A 142 0.19 -15.19 -4.79
C VAL A 142 0.10 -14.15 -5.93
N LEU A 143 -0.73 -13.12 -5.80
CA LEU A 143 -0.71 -12.02 -6.75
C LEU A 143 0.56 -11.17 -6.51
N GLU A 144 1.46 -11.21 -7.50
CA GLU A 144 2.63 -10.33 -7.73
C GLU A 144 4.05 -10.85 -7.43
N VAL A 145 4.35 -12.15 -7.63
CA VAL A 145 5.76 -12.59 -7.83
C VAL A 145 6.04 -13.19 -9.22
N VAL A 146 5.03 -13.39 -10.08
CA VAL A 146 5.29 -13.93 -11.43
C VAL A 146 4.47 -13.23 -12.52
N ASN A 147 5.16 -12.33 -13.22
CA ASN A 147 5.10 -11.94 -14.65
C ASN A 147 5.24 -10.44 -14.84
#